data_AF-A0AAV0NPA0-F1
#
_entry.id   AF-A0AAV0NPA0-F1
#
_cell.length_a   1.000
_cell.length_b   1.000
_cell.length_c   1.000
_cell.angle_alpha   90.00
_cell.angle_beta   90.00
_cell.angle_gamma   90.00
#
_symmetry.space_group_name_H-M   'P 1'
#
loop_
_entity.id
_entity.type
_entity.pdbx_description
1 polymer ?
#
loop_
_entity_poly.entity_id
_entity_poly.type
_entity_poly.pdbx_seq_one_letter_code
_entity_poly.pdbx_strand_id
1 'polypeptide(L)'
;MKMAVSLLKEFGLPEGMLPLEEMVEAGYVKETGYFWIVQKKGTKHLFKMISKQVSYDAEISGYIEKNKAKKMKGVKAKELMLWPPVNEIVVDDPPTGKVHFKSLGGITKTFPVQAFAAGQ
;
A
#
# COMPACT_ATOMS: atom_id res chain seq x y z
N MET A 1 -9.30 -7.01 10.57
CA MET A 1 -9.10 -5.58 10.24
C MET A 1 -8.10 -4.86 11.15
N LYS A 2 -8.24 -4.89 12.48
CA LYS A 2 -7.33 -4.16 13.40
C LYS A 2 -5.84 -4.48 13.19
N MET A 3 -5.49 -5.75 12.94
CA MET A 3 -4.10 -6.18 12.74
C MET A 3 -3.41 -5.48 11.56
N ALA A 4 -4.02 -5.44 10.37
CA ALA A 4 -3.39 -4.85 9.17
C ALA A 4 -3.11 -3.35 9.35
N VAL A 5 -4.08 -2.62 9.93
CA VAL A 5 -3.92 -1.20 10.26
C VAL A 5 -2.84 -0.98 11.32
N SER A 6 -2.84 -1.82 12.37
CA SER A 6 -1.81 -1.76 13.41
C SER A 6 -0.41 -2.00 12.84
N LEU A 7 -0.26 -2.93 11.89
CA LEU A 7 1.02 -3.21 11.23
C LEU A 7 1.48 -1.99 10.42
N LEU A 8 0.60 -1.38 9.61
CA LEU A 8 0.95 -0.15 8.89
C LEU A 8 1.42 0.94 9.84
N LYS A 9 0.68 1.17 10.93
CA LYS A 9 1.02 2.17 11.94
C LYS A 9 2.35 1.88 12.65
N GLU A 10 2.59 0.63 13.05
CA GLU A 10 3.83 0.19 13.70
C GLU A 10 5.05 0.47 12.82
N PHE A 11 4.92 0.25 11.52
CA PHE A 11 5.98 0.46 10.55
C PHE A 11 5.96 1.86 9.89
N GLY A 12 5.20 2.82 10.42
CA GLY A 12 5.22 4.22 9.94
C GLY A 12 4.62 4.43 8.54
N LEU A 13 3.75 3.52 8.11
CA LEU A 13 3.06 3.56 6.83
C LEU A 13 1.63 4.12 7.00
N PRO A 14 1.12 4.92 6.04
CA PRO A 14 -0.25 5.45 6.13
C PRO A 14 -1.33 4.36 6.23
N GLU A 15 -2.23 4.51 7.21
CA GLU A 15 -3.21 3.50 7.63
C GLU A 15 -4.28 3.16 6.57
N GLY A 16 -4.49 4.03 5.57
CA GLY A 16 -5.44 3.84 4.47
C GLY A 16 -4.86 3.20 3.21
N MET A 17 -3.62 2.72 3.24
CA MET A 17 -2.96 2.18 2.03
C MET A 17 -3.41 0.78 1.59
N LEU A 18 -4.21 0.08 2.40
CA LEU A 18 -4.64 -1.29 2.09
C LEU A 18 -6.17 -1.37 2.12
N PRO A 19 -6.79 -2.15 1.21
CA PRO A 19 -8.23 -2.38 1.22
C PRO A 19 -8.60 -3.29 2.40
N LEU A 20 -9.62 -2.92 3.17
CA LEU A 20 -10.02 -3.67 4.36
C LEU A 20 -11.47 -4.18 4.33
N GLU A 21 -12.30 -3.71 3.38
CA GLU A 21 -13.75 -3.94 3.39
C GLU A 21 -14.16 -5.41 3.23
N GLU A 22 -13.39 -6.22 2.50
CA GLU A 22 -13.70 -7.63 2.22
C GLU A 22 -12.54 -8.58 2.54
N MET A 23 -11.69 -8.20 3.49
CA MET A 23 -10.55 -9.00 3.93
C MET A 23 -11.01 -10.28 4.64
N VAL A 24 -10.59 -11.43 4.12
CA VAL A 24 -10.84 -12.76 4.67
C VAL A 24 -9.72 -13.12 5.65
N GLU A 25 -8.48 -12.88 5.26
CA GLU A 25 -7.30 -13.27 6.01
C GLU A 25 -6.22 -12.19 5.88
N ALA A 26 -5.44 -12.00 6.94
CA ALA A 26 -4.15 -11.31 6.85
C ALA A 26 -3.16 -11.98 7.79
N GLY A 27 -1.91 -12.05 7.36
CA GLY A 27 -0.83 -12.63 8.13
C GLY A 27 0.46 -11.83 8.00
N TYR A 28 1.34 -12.03 8.97
CA TYR A 28 2.62 -11.34 9.10
C TYR A 28 3.64 -12.26 9.76
N VAL A 29 4.83 -12.37 9.16
CA VAL A 29 5.97 -13.12 9.69
C VAL A 29 6.97 -12.12 10.25
N LYS A 30 7.05 -12.03 11.58
CA LYS A 30 7.84 -11.03 12.30
C LYS A 30 9.32 -11.08 11.97
N GLU A 31 9.85 -12.27 11.77
CA GLU A 31 11.28 -12.53 11.54
C GLU A 31 11.74 -12.03 10.17
N THR A 32 10.84 -12.02 9.18
CA THR A 32 11.19 -11.69 7.78
C THR A 32 10.58 -10.37 7.30
N GLY A 33 9.57 -9.86 8.01
CA GLY A 33 8.76 -8.74 7.56
C GLY A 33 7.74 -9.12 6.48
N TYR A 34 7.62 -10.40 6.10
CA TYR A 34 6.67 -10.83 5.08
C TYR A 34 5.23 -10.66 5.56
N PHE A 35 4.35 -10.12 4.73
CA PHE A 35 2.93 -10.06 5.00
C PHE A 35 2.11 -10.48 3.78
N TRP A 36 0.89 -10.93 4.04
CA TRP A 36 -0.11 -11.21 3.01
C TRP A 36 -1.50 -10.82 3.49
N ILE A 37 -2.36 -10.55 2.51
CA ILE A 37 -3.77 -10.21 2.69
C ILE A 37 -4.55 -10.96 1.62
N VAL A 38 -5.60 -11.64 2.06
CA VAL A 38 -6.56 -12.32 1.18
C VAL A 38 -7.90 -11.62 1.35
N GLN A 39 -8.53 -11.25 0.24
CA GLN A 39 -9.85 -10.65 0.18
C GLN A 39 -10.76 -11.47 -0.73
N LYS A 40 -12.09 -11.36 -0.55
CA LYS A 40 -13.06 -12.19 -1.31
C LYS A 40 -12.95 -12.02 -2.83
N LYS A 41 -12.62 -10.82 -3.29
CA LYS A 41 -12.43 -10.46 -4.70
C LYS A 41 -11.51 -9.26 -4.79
N GLY A 42 -10.86 -9.05 -5.93
CA GLY A 42 -10.12 -7.81 -6.18
C GLY A 42 -11.02 -6.57 -6.12
N THR A 43 -10.47 -5.45 -5.67
CA THR A 43 -11.19 -4.18 -5.55
C THR A 43 -10.41 -3.02 -6.16
N LYS A 44 -11.12 -1.95 -6.51
CA LYS A 44 -10.51 -0.70 -6.94
C LYS A 44 -10.91 0.39 -5.97
N HIS A 45 -9.92 1.17 -5.56
CA HIS A 45 -10.11 2.29 -4.65
C HIS A 45 -9.68 3.59 -5.35
N LEU A 46 -10.39 4.68 -5.07
CA LEU A 46 -10.05 6.00 -5.55
C LEU A 46 -9.60 6.85 -4.36
N PHE A 47 -8.31 7.12 -4.28
CA PHE A 47 -7.77 8.10 -3.33
C PHE A 47 -8.15 9.50 -3.82
N LYS A 48 -9.20 10.06 -3.22
CA LYS A 48 -9.88 11.27 -3.72
C LYS A 48 -8.97 12.48 -3.73
N MET A 49 -8.16 12.67 -2.70
CA MET A 49 -7.32 13.86 -2.57
C MET A 49 -6.24 13.98 -3.67
N ILE A 50 -5.85 12.87 -4.29
CA ILE A 50 -4.86 12.83 -5.38
C ILE A 50 -5.45 12.33 -6.70
N SER A 51 -6.79 12.16 -6.76
CA SER A 51 -7.51 11.60 -7.90
C SER A 51 -6.87 10.33 -8.47
N LYS A 52 -6.38 9.45 -7.59
CA LYS A 52 -5.59 8.27 -7.98
C LYS A 52 -6.38 6.99 -7.78
N GLN A 53 -6.62 6.28 -8.86
CA GLN A 53 -7.25 4.97 -8.81
C GLN A 53 -6.18 3.88 -8.60
N VAL A 54 -6.37 3.05 -7.59
CA VAL A 54 -5.50 1.92 -7.25
C VAL A 54 -6.33 0.64 -7.30
N SER A 55 -5.79 -0.37 -7.96
CA SER A 55 -6.36 -1.71 -8.02
C SER A 55 -5.62 -2.61 -7.04
N TYR A 56 -6.38 -3.37 -6.29
CA TYR A 56 -5.91 -4.38 -5.38
C TYR A 56 -6.48 -5.73 -5.83
N ASP A 57 -5.60 -6.70 -6.05
CA ASP A 57 -5.98 -8.06 -6.43
C ASP A 57 -6.56 -8.82 -5.22
N ALA A 58 -7.12 -10.01 -5.44
CA ALA A 58 -7.70 -10.82 -4.35
C ALA A 58 -6.65 -11.28 -3.32
N GLU A 59 -5.40 -11.37 -3.75
CA GLU A 59 -4.24 -11.67 -2.92
C GLU A 59 -3.22 -10.55 -3.06
N ILE A 60 -2.82 -9.98 -1.92
CA ILE A 60 -1.81 -8.94 -1.82
C ILE A 60 -0.70 -9.49 -0.93
N SER A 61 0.55 -9.27 -1.32
CA SER A 61 1.70 -9.66 -0.49
C SER A 61 2.87 -8.73 -0.68
N GLY A 62 3.79 -8.75 0.27
CA GLY A 62 5.00 -7.96 0.23
C GLY A 62 5.83 -8.15 1.48
N TYR A 63 6.81 -7.27 1.65
CA TYR A 63 7.65 -7.20 2.83
C TYR A 63 7.53 -5.80 3.41
N ILE A 64 7.37 -5.71 4.72
CA ILE A 64 7.29 -4.45 5.45
C ILE A 64 8.54 -4.27 6.31
N GLU A 65 9.03 -3.04 6.32
CA GLU A 65 10.16 -2.55 7.10
C GLU A 65 9.80 -1.14 7.60
N LYS A 66 10.60 -0.58 8.52
CA LYS A 66 10.36 0.77 9.03
C LYS A 66 10.24 1.76 7.86
N ASN A 67 9.12 2.47 7.80
CA ASN A 67 8.75 3.46 6.78
C ASN A 67 8.71 2.92 5.34
N LYS A 68 8.62 1.60 5.14
CA LYS A 68 8.76 0.99 3.81
C LYS A 68 7.94 -0.28 3.63
N ALA A 69 7.29 -0.41 2.47
CA ALA A 69 6.83 -1.69 1.94
C ALA A 69 7.52 -1.97 0.60
N LYS A 70 7.90 -3.22 0.34
CA LYS A 70 8.67 -3.60 -0.86
C LYS A 70 8.30 -4.96 -1.41
N LYS A 71 8.68 -5.19 -2.68
CA LYS A 71 8.35 -6.39 -3.46
C LYS A 71 6.84 -6.66 -3.43
N MET A 72 6.08 -5.59 -3.51
CA MET A 72 4.63 -5.61 -3.45
C MET A 72 4.06 -6.37 -4.65
N LYS A 73 3.09 -7.23 -4.39
CA LYS A 73 2.31 -7.97 -5.39
C LYS A 73 0.83 -7.69 -5.17
N GLY A 74 0.06 -7.74 -6.26
CA GLY A 74 -1.38 -7.50 -6.21
C GLY A 74 -1.80 -6.04 -6.10
N VAL A 75 -0.87 -5.08 -6.24
CA VAL A 75 -1.17 -3.64 -6.17
C VAL A 75 -0.75 -2.94 -7.46
N LYS A 76 -1.68 -2.23 -8.10
CA LYS A 76 -1.44 -1.48 -9.35
C LYS A 76 -2.04 -0.09 -9.25
N ALA A 77 -1.33 0.93 -9.73
CA ALA A 77 -1.83 2.30 -9.75
C ALA A 77 -2.14 2.71 -11.19
N LYS A 78 -3.32 3.30 -11.43
CA LYS A 78 -3.71 3.73 -12.78
C LYS A 78 -2.84 4.87 -13.26
N GLU A 79 -2.30 4.74 -14.47
CA GLU A 79 -1.58 5.79 -15.20
C GLU A 79 -2.08 5.81 -16.63
N LEU A 80 -2.83 6.85 -17.01
CA LEU A 80 -3.51 6.94 -18.31
C LEU A 80 -4.36 5.68 -18.57
N MET A 81 -4.01 4.89 -19.60
CA MET A 81 -4.67 3.64 -19.96
C MET A 81 -4.02 2.39 -19.34
N LEU A 82 -2.91 2.55 -18.60
CA LEU A 82 -2.11 1.46 -18.05
C LEU A 82 -2.31 1.28 -16.54
N TRP A 83 -1.97 0.08 -16.07
CA TRP A 83 -1.99 -0.32 -14.65
C TRP A 83 -0.63 -0.87 -14.21
N PRO A 84 0.42 -0.04 -14.18
CA PRO A 84 1.73 -0.48 -13.70
C PRO A 84 1.65 -1.00 -12.25
N PRO A 85 2.43 -2.05 -11.92
CA PRO A 85 2.52 -2.54 -10.56
C PRO A 85 3.24 -1.51 -9.68
N VAL A 86 2.76 -1.37 -8.44
CA VAL A 86 3.49 -0.72 -7.36
C VAL A 86 4.43 -1.77 -6.79
N ASN A 87 5.74 -1.49 -6.78
CA ASN A 87 6.75 -2.42 -6.24
C ASN A 87 7.21 -2.03 -4.84
N GLU A 88 7.41 -0.72 -4.61
CA GLU A 88 7.84 -0.18 -3.32
C GLU A 88 7.01 1.04 -2.93
N ILE A 89 6.82 1.19 -1.63
CA ILE A 89 6.23 2.35 -0.97
C ILE A 89 7.22 2.78 0.11
N VAL A 90 7.62 4.05 0.13
CA VAL A 90 8.57 4.60 1.10
C VAL A 90 8.02 5.90 1.67
N VAL A 91 7.97 6.02 2.99
CA VAL A 91 7.69 7.28 3.69
C VAL A 91 9.01 7.91 4.10
N ASP A 92 9.13 9.22 3.98
CA ASP A 92 10.37 9.92 4.34
C ASP A 92 10.70 9.77 5.83
N ASP A 93 11.99 9.57 6.15
CA ASP A 93 12.56 9.58 7.49
C ASP A 93 13.84 10.44 7.47
N PRO A 94 13.86 11.64 8.09
CA PRO A 94 12.81 12.22 8.94
C PRO A 94 11.52 12.58 8.18
N PRO A 95 10.34 12.60 8.85
CA PRO A 95 9.06 12.82 8.18
C PRO A 95 8.95 14.20 7.52
N THR A 96 8.76 14.22 6.20
CA THR A 96 8.48 15.45 5.41
C THR A 96 7.00 15.62 5.07
N GLY A 97 6.16 14.67 5.47
CA GLY A 97 4.77 14.56 5.02
C GLY A 97 4.61 13.94 3.62
N LYS A 98 5.66 13.36 3.04
CA LYS A 98 5.63 12.72 1.71
C LYS A 98 5.77 11.21 1.78
N VAL A 99 5.16 10.56 0.79
CA VAL A 99 5.26 9.13 0.50
C VAL A 99 5.57 8.92 -0.98
N HIS A 100 6.43 7.94 -1.26
CA HIS A 100 6.98 7.64 -2.56
C HIS A 100 6.57 6.24 -3.02
N PHE A 101 5.98 6.15 -4.20
CA PHE A 101 5.57 4.90 -4.85
C PHE A 101 6.50 4.64 -6.02
N LYS A 102 7.20 3.50 -6.00
CA LYS A 102 8.16 3.11 -7.03
C LYS A 102 7.65 1.92 -7.83
N SER A 103 7.73 2.00 -9.15
CA SER A 103 7.47 0.87 -10.05
C SER A 103 8.77 0.09 -10.35
N LEU A 104 8.62 -1.09 -10.95
CA LEU A 104 9.77 -1.90 -11.41
C LEU A 104 10.62 -1.21 -12.49
N GLY A 105 10.07 -0.19 -13.18
CA GLY A 105 10.76 0.57 -14.23
C GLY A 105 11.52 1.80 -13.73
N GLY A 106 11.75 1.94 -12.42
CA GLY A 106 12.45 3.08 -11.83
C GLY A 106 11.63 4.37 -11.73
N ILE A 107 10.37 4.36 -12.18
CA ILE A 107 9.47 5.51 -12.05
C ILE A 107 9.07 5.65 -10.58
N THR A 108 9.32 6.84 -10.02
CA THR A 108 8.87 7.21 -8.68
C THR A 108 7.79 8.27 -8.77
N LYS A 109 6.69 8.09 -8.03
CA LYS A 109 5.64 9.09 -7.83
C LYS A 109 5.62 9.49 -6.37
N THR A 110 5.50 10.78 -6.10
CA THR A 110 5.51 11.35 -4.76
C THR A 110 4.16 11.97 -4.46
N PHE A 111 3.63 11.70 -3.28
CA PHE A 111 2.33 12.18 -2.84
C PHE A 111 2.40 12.63 -1.37
N PRO A 112 1.48 13.48 -0.92
CA PRO A 112 1.33 13.77 0.50
C PRO A 112 0.80 12.53 1.25
N VAL A 113 1.38 12.23 2.42
CA VAL A 113 0.99 11.08 3.28
C VAL A 113 -0.50 11.08 3.60
N GLN A 114 -1.08 12.25 3.86
CA GLN A 114 -2.50 12.41 4.20
C GLN A 114 -3.45 11.93 3.07
N ALA A 115 -2.97 11.79 1.82
CA ALA A 115 -3.75 11.23 0.73
C ALA A 115 -4.15 9.77 0.96
N PHE A 116 -3.43 9.10 1.86
CA PHE A 116 -3.56 7.67 2.18
C PHE A 116 -3.92 7.46 3.66
N ALA A 117 -4.47 8.49 4.32
CA ALA A 117 -5.01 8.33 5.67
C ALA A 117 -6.24 7.40 5.66
N ALA A 118 -6.55 6.80 6.81
CA ALA A 118 -7.74 5.98 6.94
C ALA A 118 -9.01 6.80 6.59
N GLY A 119 -9.88 6.25 5.75
CA GLY A 119 -11.14 6.89 5.34
C GLY A 119 -11.05 7.85 4.15
N GLN A 120 -9.89 7.96 3.48
CA GLN A 120 -9.79 8.58 2.15
C GLN A 120 -10.47 7.75 1.07
#